data_AF-A0A1I2I8B5-F1
#
_entry.id   AF-A0A1I2I8B5-F1
#
_cell.length_a   1.000
_cell.length_b   1.000
_cell.length_c   1.000
_cell.angle_alpha   90.00
_cell.angle_beta   90.00
_cell.angle_gamma   90.00
#
_symmetry.space_group_name_H-M   'P 1'
#
loop_
_entity.id
_entity.type
_entity.pdbx_description
1 polymer ?
#
loop_
_entity_poly.entity_id
_entity_poly.type
_entity_poly.pdbx_seq_one_letter_code
_entity_poly.pdbx_strand_id
1 'polypeptide(L)'
;MTSTAQAPTGRMVATDAAPDARRTVRVPRLVAHRGAPRVRRENTLPAIAVAEALGADTIEVDVRRTADGVAVLLHDETLGRMWGDARRVRDVDWCDVARLGNGLDRIPRLDAALERLDGCRTSLLVDLTDPEDALVAARTVAAHRGSTGVAWCGAPEAMAAVREVIPDADVWLAWESLEAPTAEDLAPLAPSTLNLDVAFLTPRTVRAAHDLGLVVSVWTVDDPEPAVWAAMSGVDSITTNDVAAVRAALAAAERDGWPGRDREPTETEVASRAEALAHRIAHEVIAFTREHPVGEVTTKAHPADLVTDVDRLVEQHVRSRVRTVFPTHGFTGEEYGDAPGDRHRWYLDPVDGTTNLANGVPWTSMSLCLTRGGRPLVGVVADPWRGEVLEARSGRGATLRDRTLRLDDAPRALAGAVVGTELDGHRPWPGFGAFLDALAARSCTLRIQGSGTLTIAQVAAGRGIGGCVSAFDPIDHGAAVLLVHEAGGVVLTREGPVDGFPPAGEPFLVAHPGAADELHAVWTAALAAV
;
A
#
# COMPACT_ATOMS: atom_id res chain seq x y z
N MET A 1 61.88 -25.39 4.62
CA MET A 1 61.02 -25.69 5.78
C MET A 1 60.72 -24.36 6.45
N THR A 2 59.61 -23.75 6.03
CA THR A 2 59.20 -22.43 6.53
C THR A 2 57.69 -22.44 6.63
N SER A 3 57.26 -22.32 7.88
CA SER A 3 55.90 -22.24 8.40
C SER A 3 55.12 -21.10 7.76
N THR A 4 53.88 -21.36 7.33
CA THR A 4 52.90 -20.33 6.99
C THR A 4 51.64 -20.58 7.81
N ALA A 5 51.25 -19.54 8.55
CA ALA A 5 50.17 -19.52 9.51
C ALA A 5 48.78 -19.56 8.85
N GLN A 6 47.89 -20.40 9.38
CA GLN A 6 46.46 -20.35 9.16
C GLN A 6 45.85 -19.24 10.01
N ALA A 7 45.11 -18.33 9.38
CA ALA A 7 44.23 -17.39 10.07
C ALA A 7 42.96 -18.11 10.54
N PRO A 8 42.46 -17.88 11.78
CA PRO A 8 41.22 -18.46 12.23
C PRO A 8 40.04 -17.69 11.63
N THR A 9 39.16 -18.43 10.94
CA THR A 9 37.85 -17.98 10.49
C THR A 9 36.95 -17.71 11.70
N GLY A 10 36.70 -16.43 11.98
CA GLY A 10 35.72 -15.99 12.96
C GLY A 10 34.31 -16.36 12.50
N ARG A 11 33.75 -17.42 13.08
CA ARG A 11 32.35 -17.79 12.95
C ARG A 11 31.55 -16.74 13.72
N MET A 12 30.93 -15.80 13.00
CA MET A 12 30.03 -14.81 13.57
C MET A 12 28.76 -15.56 14.03
N VAL A 13 28.76 -15.98 15.29
CA VAL A 13 27.58 -16.53 15.95
C VAL A 13 26.62 -15.36 16.11
N ALA A 14 25.50 -15.42 15.40
CA ALA A 14 24.37 -14.54 15.62
C ALA A 14 23.98 -14.66 17.10
N THR A 15 24.19 -13.60 17.85
CA THR A 15 23.68 -13.50 19.22
C THR A 15 22.18 -13.33 19.12
N ASP A 16 21.44 -14.42 19.37
CA ASP A 16 20.04 -14.37 19.79
C ASP A 16 19.96 -13.42 20.99
N ALA A 17 19.50 -12.20 20.74
CA ALA A 17 19.04 -11.33 21.80
C ALA A 17 17.76 -11.95 22.36
N ALA A 18 17.83 -12.51 23.56
CA ALA A 18 16.66 -12.85 24.34
C ALA A 18 15.73 -11.61 24.43
N PRO A 19 14.40 -11.78 24.33
CA PRO A 19 13.49 -10.65 24.50
C PRO A 19 13.58 -10.17 25.96
N ASP A 20 14.17 -8.99 26.12
CA ASP A 20 14.28 -8.29 27.39
C ASP A 20 12.89 -7.86 27.90
N ALA A 21 12.79 -7.82 29.23
CA ALA A 21 11.70 -7.46 30.14
C ALA A 21 10.34 -7.04 29.55
N ARG A 22 9.24 -7.58 30.13
CA ARG A 22 7.84 -7.17 29.96
C ARG A 22 7.71 -5.64 29.87
N ARG A 23 7.80 -5.10 28.66
CA ARG A 23 7.55 -3.68 28.40
C ARG A 23 6.06 -3.50 28.66
N THR A 24 5.71 -2.69 29.65
CA THR A 24 4.31 -2.35 29.91
C THR A 24 3.79 -1.58 28.71
N VAL A 25 3.01 -2.24 27.86
CA VAL A 25 2.35 -1.61 26.73
C VAL A 25 1.40 -0.56 27.28
N ARG A 26 1.60 0.70 26.91
CA ARG A 26 0.72 1.80 27.27
C ARG A 26 -0.46 1.80 26.31
N VAL A 27 -1.66 2.03 26.84
CA VAL A 27 -2.84 2.22 26.00
C VAL A 27 -2.70 3.54 25.24
N PRO A 28 -2.75 3.53 23.90
CA PRO A 28 -2.66 4.75 23.10
C PRO A 28 -3.85 5.69 23.35
N ARG A 29 -3.62 6.99 23.18
CA ARG A 29 -4.72 7.97 23.05
C ARG A 29 -5.50 7.71 21.77
N LEU A 30 -6.77 8.11 21.74
CA LEU A 30 -7.63 7.95 20.57
C LEU A 30 -7.96 9.30 19.95
N VAL A 31 -7.68 9.40 18.64
CA VAL A 31 -8.09 10.51 17.79
C VAL A 31 -9.30 10.06 16.98
N ALA A 32 -10.41 10.78 17.09
CA ALA A 32 -11.61 10.50 16.33
C ALA A 32 -11.50 11.19 14.96
N HIS A 33 -11.34 10.40 13.89
CA HIS A 33 -11.14 10.90 12.53
C HIS A 33 -12.40 11.58 12.02
N ARG A 34 -12.32 12.85 11.62
CA ARG A 34 -13.42 13.70 11.12
C ARG A 34 -14.63 13.74 12.06
N GLY A 35 -14.36 13.64 13.36
CA GLY A 35 -15.38 13.33 14.37
C GLY A 35 -15.67 11.84 14.47
N ALA A 36 -16.93 11.43 14.20
CA ALA A 36 -17.38 10.04 14.31
C ALA A 36 -18.14 9.62 13.03
N PRO A 37 -17.44 9.47 11.89
CA PRO A 37 -18.02 9.34 10.55
C PRO A 37 -18.86 8.07 10.37
N ARG A 38 -18.66 7.03 11.20
CA ARG A 38 -19.51 5.83 11.21
C ARG A 38 -20.90 6.04 11.81
N VAL A 39 -21.08 7.12 12.57
CA VAL A 39 -22.32 7.40 13.31
C VAL A 39 -23.02 8.65 12.80
N ARG A 40 -22.25 9.69 12.45
CA ARG A 40 -22.73 10.98 11.96
C ARG A 40 -21.95 11.37 10.73
N ARG A 41 -22.52 12.30 9.95
CA ARG A 41 -21.82 12.87 8.79
C ARG A 41 -20.50 13.49 9.26
N GLU A 42 -19.41 13.14 8.58
CA GLU A 42 -18.05 13.62 8.88
C GLU A 42 -17.97 15.16 8.93
N ASN A 43 -17.04 15.70 9.73
CA ASN A 43 -16.78 17.15 9.81
C ASN A 43 -18.00 18.00 10.19
N THR A 44 -18.88 17.48 11.06
CA THR A 44 -20.05 18.21 11.58
C THR A 44 -20.04 18.33 13.10
N LEU A 45 -20.74 19.33 13.66
CA LEU A 45 -20.88 19.46 15.12
C LEU A 45 -21.51 18.22 15.79
N PRO A 46 -22.52 17.55 15.21
CA PRO A 46 -23.00 16.26 15.72
C PRO A 46 -21.92 15.18 15.73
N ALA A 47 -21.04 15.11 14.73
CA ALA A 47 -19.95 14.13 14.70
C ALA A 47 -18.91 14.39 15.80
N ILE A 48 -18.54 15.66 16.01
CA ILE A 48 -17.67 16.09 17.12
C ILE A 48 -18.30 15.72 18.48
N ALA A 49 -19.58 16.00 18.66
CA ALA A 49 -20.29 15.68 19.90
C ALA A 49 -20.34 14.18 20.18
N VAL A 50 -20.52 13.34 19.14
CA VAL A 50 -20.49 11.88 19.30
C VAL A 50 -19.08 11.41 19.62
N ALA A 51 -18.05 11.93 18.95
CA ALA A 51 -16.67 11.56 19.23
C ALA A 51 -16.25 11.85 20.68
N GLU A 52 -16.63 13.02 21.21
CA GLU A 52 -16.42 13.39 22.62
C GLU A 52 -17.17 12.45 23.57
N ALA A 53 -18.43 12.13 23.28
CA ALA A 53 -19.22 11.18 24.08
C ALA A 53 -18.66 9.73 24.04
N LEU A 54 -17.97 9.35 22.96
CA LEU A 54 -17.22 8.09 22.84
C LEU A 54 -15.85 8.14 23.56
N GLY A 55 -15.53 9.27 24.17
CA GLY A 55 -14.36 9.50 25.01
C GLY A 55 -13.08 9.82 24.27
N ALA A 56 -13.14 10.23 23.00
CA ALA A 56 -11.94 10.57 22.23
C ALA A 56 -11.08 11.62 22.93
N ASP A 57 -9.77 11.41 22.96
CA ASP A 57 -8.81 12.33 23.57
C ASP A 57 -8.57 13.55 22.67
N THR A 58 -8.64 13.33 21.36
CA THR A 58 -8.53 14.36 20.32
C THR A 58 -9.56 14.08 19.23
N ILE A 59 -10.05 15.12 18.57
CA ILE A 59 -10.95 15.00 17.42
C ILE A 59 -10.27 15.66 16.24
N GLU A 60 -10.00 14.88 15.20
CA GLU A 60 -9.47 15.39 13.95
C GLU A 60 -10.61 15.99 13.10
N VAL A 61 -10.35 17.14 12.49
CA VAL A 61 -11.25 17.81 11.55
C VAL A 61 -10.46 18.43 10.39
N ASP A 62 -11.02 18.30 9.19
CA ASP A 62 -10.49 18.93 7.99
C ASP A 62 -10.99 20.37 7.87
N VAL A 63 -10.13 21.29 7.44
CA VAL A 63 -10.52 22.71 7.27
C VAL A 63 -10.23 23.21 5.86
N ARG A 64 -11.20 23.96 5.30
CA ARG A 64 -11.09 24.70 4.04
C ARG A 64 -11.59 26.13 4.22
N ARG A 65 -11.15 27.05 3.36
CA ARG A 65 -11.66 28.42 3.33
C ARG A 65 -12.79 28.61 2.30
N THR A 66 -13.77 29.42 2.64
CA THR A 66 -14.75 29.97 1.69
C THR A 66 -14.15 31.11 0.86
N ALA A 67 -14.86 31.57 -0.17
CA ALA A 67 -14.43 32.69 -1.01
C ALA A 67 -14.23 33.99 -0.21
N ASP A 68 -15.07 34.22 0.80
CA ASP A 68 -15.03 35.37 1.71
C ASP A 68 -14.14 35.15 2.95
N GLY A 69 -13.34 34.08 2.98
CA GLY A 69 -12.28 33.89 3.97
C GLY A 69 -12.75 33.34 5.32
N VAL A 70 -13.82 32.54 5.34
CA VAL A 70 -14.29 31.83 6.55
C VAL A 70 -13.72 30.41 6.58
N ALA A 71 -13.10 30.03 7.70
CA ALA A 71 -12.68 28.64 7.96
C ALA A 71 -13.90 27.75 8.23
N VAL A 72 -14.10 26.73 7.40
CA VAL A 72 -15.20 25.76 7.51
C VAL A 72 -14.68 24.33 7.58
N LEU A 73 -15.40 23.45 8.27
CA LEU A 73 -14.99 22.04 8.39
C LEU A 73 -15.44 21.27 7.15
N LEU A 74 -14.48 20.85 6.32
CA LEU A 74 -14.74 20.15 5.06
C LEU A 74 -13.46 19.46 4.58
N HIS A 75 -13.54 18.18 4.23
CA HIS A 75 -12.41 17.44 3.66
C HIS A 75 -12.13 17.81 2.19
N ASP A 76 -13.16 17.68 1.36
CA ASP A 76 -13.04 17.80 -0.09
C ASP A 76 -12.87 19.26 -0.55
N GLU A 77 -12.20 19.46 -1.67
CA GLU A 77 -12.16 20.78 -2.34
C GLU A 77 -13.54 21.22 -2.85
N THR A 78 -14.41 20.26 -3.12
CA THR A 78 -15.77 20.47 -3.65
C THR A 78 -16.83 20.12 -2.63
N LEU A 79 -17.98 20.74 -2.76
CA LEU A 79 -19.16 20.45 -1.93
C LEU A 79 -19.91 19.19 -2.44
N GLY A 80 -19.34 18.46 -3.40
CA GLY A 80 -20.07 17.50 -4.24
C GLY A 80 -20.42 16.22 -3.49
N ARG A 81 -19.42 15.50 -2.99
CA ARG A 81 -19.58 14.16 -2.40
C ARG A 81 -20.54 14.14 -1.21
N MET A 82 -20.40 15.11 -0.32
CA MET A 82 -21.14 15.13 0.96
C MET A 82 -22.37 16.04 0.96
N TRP A 83 -22.40 17.04 0.08
CA TRP A 83 -23.41 18.11 0.10
C TRP A 83 -24.16 18.29 -1.22
N GLY A 84 -23.81 17.53 -2.26
CA GLY A 84 -24.54 17.50 -3.54
C GLY A 84 -24.34 18.75 -4.41
N ASP A 85 -23.29 19.53 -4.17
CA ASP A 85 -22.99 20.75 -4.91
C ASP A 85 -21.62 20.66 -5.56
N ALA A 86 -21.55 20.68 -6.89
CA ALA A 86 -20.31 20.46 -7.63
C ALA A 86 -19.29 21.61 -7.53
N ARG A 87 -19.68 22.76 -6.95
CA ARG A 87 -18.79 23.92 -6.80
C ARG A 87 -17.66 23.63 -5.82
N ARG A 88 -16.52 24.29 -6.04
CA ARG A 88 -15.40 24.30 -5.09
C ARG A 88 -15.72 25.25 -3.94
N VAL A 89 -15.41 24.85 -2.70
CA VAL A 89 -15.74 25.66 -1.51
C VAL A 89 -15.07 27.04 -1.54
N ARG A 90 -13.85 27.12 -2.06
CA ARG A 90 -13.09 28.38 -2.21
C ARG A 90 -13.73 29.40 -3.16
N ASP A 91 -14.71 28.97 -3.97
CA ASP A 91 -15.42 29.80 -4.95
C ASP A 91 -16.83 30.17 -4.47
N VAL A 92 -17.19 29.85 -3.22
CA VAL A 92 -18.52 30.08 -2.64
C VAL A 92 -18.41 30.85 -1.33
N ASP A 93 -19.21 31.91 -1.16
CA ASP A 93 -19.26 32.70 0.08
C ASP A 93 -19.89 31.90 1.22
N TRP A 94 -19.51 32.21 2.46
CA TRP A 94 -20.04 31.56 3.66
C TRP A 94 -21.57 31.58 3.74
N CYS A 95 -22.22 32.67 3.31
CA CYS A 95 -23.69 32.75 3.36
C CYS A 95 -24.37 31.63 2.57
N ASP A 96 -23.78 31.19 1.46
CA ASP A 96 -24.29 30.10 0.65
C ASP A 96 -23.87 28.74 1.20
N VAL A 97 -22.62 28.60 1.67
CA VAL A 97 -22.15 27.38 2.35
C VAL A 97 -23.02 27.07 3.58
N ALA A 98 -23.35 28.06 4.39
CA ALA A 98 -24.17 27.94 5.59
C ALA A 98 -25.60 27.47 5.32
N ARG A 99 -26.10 27.62 4.08
CA ARG A 99 -27.43 27.13 3.68
C ARG A 99 -27.45 25.65 3.33
N LEU A 100 -26.29 25.03 3.11
CA LEU A 100 -26.19 23.60 2.79
C LEU A 100 -26.40 22.76 4.05
N GLY A 101 -27.17 21.67 3.88
CA GLY A 101 -27.54 20.77 4.98
C GLY A 101 -28.80 21.20 5.74
N ASN A 102 -29.13 20.48 6.81
CA ASN A 102 -30.36 20.64 7.56
C ASN A 102 -30.11 20.57 9.08
N GLY A 103 -30.69 21.50 9.85
CA GLY A 103 -30.52 21.53 11.30
C GLY A 103 -29.05 21.66 11.71
N LEU A 104 -28.57 20.70 12.51
CA LEU A 104 -27.16 20.59 12.93
C LEU A 104 -26.28 19.82 11.93
N ASP A 105 -26.87 19.12 10.96
CA ASP A 105 -26.14 18.44 9.87
C ASP A 105 -25.87 19.45 8.75
N ARG A 106 -25.02 20.44 9.05
CA ARG A 106 -24.53 21.49 8.14
C ARG A 106 -23.01 21.56 8.20
N ILE A 107 -22.41 22.22 7.22
CA ILE A 107 -20.99 22.57 7.24
C ILE A 107 -20.77 23.62 8.33
N PRO A 108 -20.08 23.30 9.43
CA PRO A 108 -19.85 24.25 10.50
C PRO A 108 -18.62 25.13 10.21
N ARG A 109 -18.53 26.27 10.88
CA ARG A 109 -17.31 27.06 10.96
C ARG A 109 -16.35 26.46 11.99
N LEU A 110 -15.05 26.71 11.83
CA LEU A 110 -14.03 26.28 12.79
C LEU A 110 -14.24 26.89 14.18
N ASP A 111 -14.65 28.16 14.27
CA ASP A 111 -14.94 28.81 15.57
C ASP A 111 -16.05 28.12 16.35
N ALA A 112 -17.10 27.64 15.66
CA ALA A 112 -18.19 26.89 16.28
C ALA A 112 -17.74 25.52 16.82
N ALA A 113 -16.76 24.87 16.17
CA ALA A 113 -16.16 23.64 16.68
C ALA A 113 -15.31 23.89 17.93
N LEU A 114 -14.53 24.99 17.94
CA LEU A 114 -13.75 25.42 19.11
C LEU A 114 -14.65 25.75 20.30
N GLU A 115 -15.72 26.52 20.08
CA GLU A 115 -16.73 26.87 21.09
C GLU A 115 -17.42 25.64 21.66
N ARG A 116 -17.72 24.62 20.83
CA ARG A 116 -18.36 23.39 21.27
C ARG A 116 -17.50 22.56 22.24
N LEU A 117 -16.18 22.67 22.10
CA LEU A 117 -15.20 21.94 22.94
C LEU A 117 -14.64 22.80 24.08
N ASP A 118 -15.11 24.04 24.24
CA ASP A 118 -14.63 24.90 25.31
C ASP A 118 -14.96 24.30 26.69
N GLY A 119 -13.96 24.23 27.56
CA GLY A 119 -14.03 23.54 28.85
C GLY A 119 -14.05 22.00 28.80
N CYS A 120 -14.06 21.38 27.61
CA CYS A 120 -13.86 19.94 27.47
C CYS A 120 -12.38 19.56 27.64
N ARG A 121 -12.12 18.28 27.95
CA ARG A 121 -10.76 17.73 27.99
C ARG A 121 -10.22 17.36 26.60
N THR A 122 -11.13 17.14 25.65
CA THR A 122 -10.82 16.73 24.28
C THR A 122 -10.26 17.90 23.49
N SER A 123 -9.14 17.68 22.79
CA SER A 123 -8.53 18.67 21.89
C SER A 123 -9.01 18.51 20.44
N LEU A 124 -8.71 19.50 19.60
CA LEU A 124 -8.81 19.37 18.14
C LEU A 124 -7.46 19.06 17.52
N LEU A 125 -7.47 18.26 16.46
CA LEU A 125 -6.40 18.14 15.48
C LEU A 125 -6.94 18.71 14.17
N VAL A 126 -6.35 19.79 13.66
CA VAL A 126 -6.82 20.46 12.45
C VAL A 126 -5.96 20.02 11.26
N ASP A 127 -6.58 19.34 10.30
CA ASP A 127 -5.91 18.87 9.07
C ASP A 127 -6.05 19.90 7.94
N LEU A 128 -4.92 20.20 7.28
CA LEU A 128 -4.78 21.28 6.30
C LEU A 128 -3.85 20.88 5.16
N THR A 129 -4.36 20.91 3.94
CA THR A 129 -3.57 20.60 2.74
C THR A 129 -3.01 21.85 2.06
N ASP A 130 -3.61 23.03 2.27
CA ASP A 130 -3.30 24.26 1.52
C ASP A 130 -2.81 25.40 2.46
N PRO A 131 -1.74 26.14 2.09
CA PRO A 131 -1.24 27.25 2.91
C PRO A 131 -2.22 28.42 3.12
N GLU A 132 -3.07 28.73 2.14
CA GLU A 132 -4.06 29.81 2.30
C GLU A 132 -5.20 29.41 3.24
N ASP A 133 -5.65 28.14 3.15
CA ASP A 133 -6.57 27.54 4.10
C ASP A 133 -5.98 27.58 5.52
N ALA A 134 -4.69 27.23 5.65
CA ALA A 134 -3.97 27.23 6.92
C ALA A 134 -3.90 28.61 7.58
N LEU A 135 -3.62 29.67 6.81
CA LEU A 135 -3.59 31.04 7.34
C LEU A 135 -4.96 31.51 7.85
N VAL A 136 -6.05 31.07 7.23
CA VAL A 136 -7.42 31.42 7.63
C VAL A 136 -7.81 30.62 8.89
N ALA A 137 -7.49 29.33 8.93
CA ALA A 137 -7.71 28.47 10.09
C ALA A 137 -6.91 28.96 11.31
N ALA A 138 -5.61 29.24 11.16
CA ALA A 138 -4.74 29.70 12.24
C ALA A 138 -5.19 31.06 12.81
N ARG A 139 -5.62 32.00 11.95
CA ARG A 139 -6.20 33.28 12.42
C ARG A 139 -7.50 33.08 13.18
N THR A 140 -8.33 32.12 12.76
CA THR A 140 -9.57 31.78 13.45
C THR A 140 -9.29 31.22 14.84
N VAL A 141 -8.31 30.29 14.97
CA VAL A 141 -7.89 29.73 16.26
C VAL A 141 -7.25 30.80 17.15
N ALA A 142 -6.36 31.65 16.63
CA ALA A 142 -5.73 32.74 17.40
C ALA A 142 -6.73 33.81 17.89
N ALA A 143 -7.85 33.99 17.18
CA ALA A 143 -8.93 34.88 17.58
C ALA A 143 -9.85 34.28 18.66
N HIS A 144 -9.86 32.96 18.82
CA HIS A 144 -10.66 32.28 19.84
C HIS A 144 -10.17 32.63 21.25
N ARG A 145 -11.07 32.59 22.24
CA ARG A 145 -10.80 32.98 23.64
C ARG A 145 -11.03 31.86 24.64
N GLY A 146 -11.54 30.71 24.19
CA GLY A 146 -11.72 29.52 25.01
C GLY A 146 -10.42 28.78 25.28
N SER A 147 -10.54 27.66 25.99
CA SER A 147 -9.41 26.84 26.44
C SER A 147 -9.19 25.57 25.62
N THR A 148 -9.87 25.42 24.49
CA THR A 148 -9.75 24.23 23.61
C THR A 148 -8.32 24.09 23.09
N GLY A 149 -7.66 22.97 23.39
CA GLY A 149 -6.34 22.65 22.84
C GLY A 149 -6.42 22.35 21.34
N VAL A 150 -5.45 22.83 20.56
CA VAL A 150 -5.41 22.64 19.10
C VAL A 150 -4.02 22.17 18.68
N ALA A 151 -3.97 21.02 18.03
CA ALA A 151 -2.84 20.52 17.27
C ALA A 151 -3.13 20.65 15.75
N TRP A 152 -2.09 20.56 14.93
CA TRP A 152 -2.15 20.81 13.50
C TRP A 152 -1.46 19.69 12.73
N CYS A 153 -2.07 19.18 11.66
CA CYS A 153 -1.44 18.25 10.74
C CYS A 153 -1.75 18.63 9.28
N GLY A 154 -1.05 17.99 8.36
CA GLY A 154 -1.27 18.13 6.92
C GLY A 154 0.02 18.45 6.18
N ALA A 155 -0.10 19.15 5.05
CA ALA A 155 1.03 19.43 4.17
C ALA A 155 2.12 20.28 4.85
N PRO A 156 3.42 20.03 4.62
CA PRO A 156 4.50 20.78 5.25
C PRO A 156 4.39 22.31 5.07
N GLU A 157 3.99 22.75 3.89
CA GLU A 157 3.80 24.17 3.57
C GLU A 157 2.63 24.78 4.33
N ALA A 158 1.55 24.01 4.53
CA ALA A 158 0.42 24.44 5.35
C ALA A 158 0.83 24.57 6.83
N MET A 159 1.62 23.63 7.36
CA MET A 159 2.14 23.69 8.72
C MET A 159 3.11 24.87 8.94
N ALA A 160 3.93 25.18 7.95
CA ALA A 160 4.76 26.38 7.97
C ALA A 160 3.90 27.65 8.04
N ALA A 161 2.82 27.73 7.24
CA ALA A 161 1.90 28.85 7.25
C ALA A 161 1.12 29.01 8.58
N VAL A 162 0.75 27.91 9.24
CA VAL A 162 0.18 27.95 10.60
C VAL A 162 1.16 28.65 11.56
N ARG A 163 2.45 28.32 11.49
CA ARG A 163 3.49 28.88 12.39
C ARG A 163 3.79 30.35 12.16
N GLU A 164 3.48 30.90 11.00
CA GLU A 164 3.55 32.34 10.78
C GLU A 164 2.56 33.11 11.67
N VAL A 165 1.42 32.48 12.01
CA VAL A 165 0.36 33.07 12.84
C VAL A 165 0.47 32.63 14.30
N ILE A 166 0.80 31.36 14.54
CA ILE A 166 0.92 30.75 15.86
C ILE A 166 2.32 30.11 15.98
N PRO A 167 3.36 30.88 16.38
CA PRO A 167 4.74 30.40 16.36
C PRO A 167 5.03 29.14 17.20
N ASP A 168 4.23 28.90 18.24
CA ASP A 168 4.32 27.75 19.15
C ASP A 168 3.27 26.66 18.85
N ALA A 169 2.69 26.66 17.64
CA ALA A 169 1.72 25.66 17.21
C ALA A 169 2.24 24.23 17.40
N ASP A 170 1.39 23.39 18.01
CA ASP A 170 1.62 21.96 18.17
C ASP A 170 1.43 21.24 16.83
N VAL A 171 2.53 20.95 16.14
CA VAL A 171 2.53 20.37 14.79
C VAL A 171 2.79 18.87 14.83
N TRP A 172 1.92 18.13 14.15
CA TRP A 172 1.99 16.70 13.89
C TRP A 172 2.44 16.49 12.44
N LEU A 173 3.67 16.02 12.25
CA LEU A 173 4.26 15.85 10.92
C LEU A 173 3.77 14.55 10.29
N ALA A 174 3.10 14.66 9.13
CA ALA A 174 2.75 13.50 8.32
C ALA A 174 4.01 12.75 7.88
N TRP A 175 3.99 11.41 7.96
CA TRP A 175 5.14 10.58 7.60
C TRP A 175 4.71 9.32 6.83
N GLU A 176 5.17 9.26 5.57
CA GLU A 176 4.83 8.23 4.59
C GLU A 176 6.12 7.57 4.06
N SER A 177 7.00 7.17 4.98
CA SER A 177 8.28 6.56 4.64
C SER A 177 8.63 5.40 5.58
N LEU A 178 9.22 4.34 5.01
CA LEU A 178 9.81 3.24 5.78
C LEU A 178 11.17 3.62 6.39
N GLU A 179 11.78 4.71 5.93
CA GLU A 179 12.98 5.24 6.53
C GLU A 179 12.68 5.82 7.92
N ALA A 180 13.66 5.68 8.82
CA ALA A 180 13.54 6.26 10.14
C ALA A 180 13.67 7.79 10.03
N PRO A 181 12.85 8.58 10.74
CA PRO A 181 12.99 10.03 10.75
C PRO A 181 14.37 10.41 11.31
N THR A 182 14.96 11.45 10.75
CA THR A 182 16.22 12.04 11.22
C THR A 182 15.97 13.43 11.80
N ALA A 183 16.94 13.95 12.56
CA ALA A 183 16.86 15.32 13.07
C ALA A 183 16.79 16.37 11.95
N GLU A 184 17.34 16.07 10.76
CA GLU A 184 17.30 16.95 9.59
C GLU A 184 15.88 17.03 9.01
N ASP A 185 15.20 15.90 8.89
CA ASP A 185 13.80 15.86 8.40
C ASP A 185 12.86 16.66 9.31
N LEU A 186 13.13 16.66 10.62
CA LEU A 186 12.31 17.33 11.62
C LEU A 186 12.63 18.82 11.75
N ALA A 187 13.84 19.26 11.36
CA ALA A 187 14.31 20.63 11.60
C ALA A 187 13.40 21.73 11.02
N PRO A 188 12.81 21.61 9.82
CA PRO A 188 11.98 22.66 9.23
C PRO A 188 10.71 22.95 10.04
N LEU A 189 10.11 21.90 10.61
CA LEU A 189 8.81 21.98 11.27
C LEU A 189 8.84 21.64 12.74
N ALA A 190 9.99 21.33 13.34
CA ALA A 190 10.18 20.97 14.75
C ALA A 190 8.91 20.37 15.39
N PRO A 191 8.38 19.25 14.87
CA PRO A 191 7.07 18.73 15.27
C PRO A 191 7.14 18.15 16.67
N SER A 192 5.99 18.06 17.34
CA SER A 192 5.88 17.32 18.61
C SER A 192 5.60 15.83 18.37
N THR A 193 4.99 15.52 17.23
CA THR A 193 4.39 14.22 16.93
C THR A 193 4.72 13.82 15.50
N LEU A 194 5.11 12.56 15.32
CA LEU A 194 5.17 11.91 14.01
C LEU A 194 3.81 11.24 13.75
N ASN A 195 3.09 11.68 12.73
CA ASN A 195 1.77 11.18 12.35
C ASN A 195 1.89 10.22 11.14
N LEU A 196 2.11 8.95 11.45
CA LEU A 196 2.41 7.89 10.48
C LEU A 196 1.15 7.39 9.78
N ASP A 197 1.23 7.19 8.47
CA ASP A 197 0.28 6.29 7.80
C ASP A 197 0.59 4.82 8.22
N VAL A 198 -0.46 4.07 8.55
CA VAL A 198 -0.38 2.67 8.99
C VAL A 198 0.35 1.76 8.00
N ALA A 199 0.35 2.07 6.70
CA ALA A 199 1.10 1.38 5.65
C ALA A 199 2.61 1.38 5.93
N PHE A 200 3.11 2.41 6.61
CA PHE A 200 4.53 2.61 6.93
C PHE A 200 4.87 2.35 8.40
N LEU A 201 3.90 1.89 9.20
CA LEU A 201 4.12 1.59 10.61
C LEU A 201 5.09 0.40 10.77
N THR A 202 6.26 0.67 11.35
CA THR A 202 7.20 -0.35 11.78
C THR A 202 7.69 -0.10 13.21
N PRO A 203 7.98 -1.13 14.01
CA PRO A 203 8.56 -0.95 15.34
C PRO A 203 9.90 -0.20 15.34
N ARG A 204 10.63 -0.20 14.20
CA ARG A 204 11.87 0.55 14.03
C ARG A 204 11.58 2.05 13.92
N THR A 205 10.62 2.43 13.09
CA THR A 205 10.20 3.84 12.90
C THR A 205 9.68 4.42 14.22
N VAL A 206 8.86 3.66 14.97
CA VAL A 206 8.38 4.07 16.29
C VAL A 206 9.53 4.34 17.26
N ARG A 207 10.49 3.40 17.37
CA ARG A 207 11.66 3.60 18.25
C ARG A 207 12.50 4.80 17.85
N ALA A 208 12.78 4.97 16.56
CA ALA A 208 13.56 6.11 16.08
C ALA A 208 12.88 7.45 16.38
N ALA A 209 11.56 7.54 16.21
CA ALA A 209 10.80 8.73 16.58
C ALA A 209 10.85 9.01 18.09
N HIS A 210 10.71 7.98 18.93
CA HIS A 210 10.85 8.10 20.38
C HIS A 210 12.25 8.53 20.81
N ASP A 211 13.30 8.02 20.17
CA ASP A 211 14.69 8.41 20.44
C ASP A 211 14.96 9.89 20.10
N LEU A 212 14.17 10.46 19.17
CA LEU A 212 14.15 11.89 18.85
C LEU A 212 13.21 12.71 19.74
N GLY A 213 12.54 12.07 20.71
CA GLY A 213 11.64 12.72 21.66
C GLY A 213 10.24 13.03 21.13
N LEU A 214 9.86 12.46 19.98
CA LEU A 214 8.53 12.63 19.41
C LEU A 214 7.51 11.70 20.05
N VAL A 215 6.25 12.14 20.06
CA VAL A 215 5.08 11.26 20.19
C VAL A 215 4.84 10.58 18.84
N VAL A 216 4.33 9.35 18.83
CA VAL A 216 3.97 8.65 17.60
C VAL A 216 2.45 8.46 17.50
N SER A 217 1.86 9.04 16.48
CA SER A 217 0.48 8.84 16.07
C SER A 217 0.42 7.98 14.81
N VAL A 218 -0.63 7.17 14.65
CA VAL A 218 -0.89 6.39 13.43
C VAL A 218 -2.31 6.62 12.91
N TRP A 219 -2.47 6.73 11.59
CA TRP A 219 -3.76 6.90 10.94
C TRP A 219 -3.89 6.01 9.68
N THR A 220 -5.09 5.63 9.24
CA THR A 220 -6.33 5.49 10.02
C THR A 220 -6.55 4.02 10.34
N VAL A 221 -6.69 3.68 11.63
CA VAL A 221 -6.81 2.30 12.09
C VAL A 221 -8.19 2.03 12.64
N ASP A 222 -9.04 1.41 11.83
CA ASP A 222 -10.43 1.13 12.17
C ASP A 222 -10.64 -0.22 12.86
N ASP A 223 -9.78 -1.20 12.54
CA ASP A 223 -9.98 -2.58 12.95
C ASP A 223 -9.31 -2.88 14.30
N PRO A 224 -9.98 -3.63 15.20
CA PRO A 224 -9.45 -4.00 16.52
C PRO A 224 -8.07 -4.65 16.54
N GLU A 225 -7.81 -5.63 15.66
CA GLU A 225 -6.56 -6.40 15.66
C GLU A 225 -5.34 -5.52 15.29
N PRO A 226 -5.39 -4.71 14.21
CA PRO A 226 -4.37 -3.70 13.92
C PRO A 226 -4.18 -2.65 15.01
N ALA A 227 -5.25 -2.19 15.65
CA ALA A 227 -5.13 -1.19 16.73
C ALA A 227 -4.36 -1.75 17.94
N VAL A 228 -4.66 -2.99 18.32
CA VAL A 228 -3.92 -3.70 19.38
C VAL A 228 -2.45 -3.90 18.98
N TRP A 229 -2.18 -4.25 17.72
CA TRP A 229 -0.81 -4.39 17.23
C TRP A 229 -0.03 -3.07 17.20
N ALA A 230 -0.68 -1.97 16.80
CA ALA A 230 -0.08 -0.63 16.84
C ALA A 230 0.31 -0.25 18.27
N ALA A 231 -0.59 -0.47 19.24
CA ALA A 231 -0.30 -0.27 20.66
C ALA A 231 0.90 -1.11 21.12
N MET A 232 0.93 -2.41 20.79
CA MET A 232 2.06 -3.29 21.12
C MET A 232 3.37 -2.89 20.45
N SER A 233 3.30 -2.19 19.31
CA SER A 233 4.47 -1.66 18.59
C SER A 233 5.03 -0.38 19.22
N GLY A 234 4.33 0.17 20.22
CA GLY A 234 4.73 1.36 20.97
C GLY A 234 4.12 2.66 20.47
N VAL A 235 3.09 2.62 19.63
CA VAL A 235 2.37 3.82 19.18
C VAL A 235 1.69 4.50 20.37
N ASP A 236 1.73 5.83 20.42
CA ASP A 236 1.19 6.64 21.53
C ASP A 236 -0.24 7.13 21.26
N SER A 237 -0.63 7.26 19.98
CA SER A 237 -1.93 7.77 19.54
C SER A 237 -2.44 7.03 18.31
N ILE A 238 -3.74 6.71 18.27
CA ILE A 238 -4.38 6.03 17.14
C ILE A 238 -5.56 6.88 16.62
N THR A 239 -5.49 7.28 15.36
CA THR A 239 -6.59 7.91 14.63
C THR A 239 -7.50 6.84 14.02
N THR A 240 -8.81 6.93 14.26
CA THR A 240 -9.78 5.90 13.87
C THR A 240 -11.15 6.49 13.50
N ASN A 241 -11.84 5.85 12.55
CA ASN A 241 -13.26 6.13 12.28
C ASN A 241 -14.21 5.41 13.28
N ASP A 242 -13.69 4.45 14.06
CA ASP A 242 -14.47 3.61 14.99
C ASP A 242 -13.89 3.64 16.41
N VAL A 243 -13.99 4.81 17.05
CA VAL A 243 -13.51 5.05 18.43
C VAL A 243 -14.06 4.01 19.40
N ALA A 244 -15.32 3.59 19.23
CA ALA A 244 -15.96 2.63 20.12
C ALA A 244 -15.32 1.24 20.03
N ALA A 245 -15.16 0.71 18.80
CA ALA A 245 -14.57 -0.61 18.60
C ALA A 245 -13.10 -0.65 19.01
N VAL A 246 -12.31 0.35 18.62
CA VAL A 246 -10.88 0.42 18.96
C VAL A 246 -10.68 0.57 20.47
N ARG A 247 -11.43 1.44 21.15
CA ARG A 247 -11.37 1.58 22.61
C ARG A 247 -11.69 0.27 23.32
N ALA A 248 -12.75 -0.42 22.89
CA ALA A 248 -13.15 -1.69 23.48
C ALA A 248 -12.06 -2.76 23.33
N ALA A 249 -11.40 -2.81 22.17
CA ALA A 249 -10.31 -3.73 21.89
C ALA A 249 -9.07 -3.46 22.76
N LEU A 250 -8.64 -2.19 22.84
CA LEU A 250 -7.50 -1.80 23.68
C LEU A 250 -7.77 -2.04 25.17
N ALA A 251 -8.97 -1.71 25.66
CA ALA A 251 -9.36 -1.97 27.04
C ALA A 251 -9.46 -3.46 27.36
N ALA A 252 -9.88 -4.29 26.40
CA ALA A 252 -9.87 -5.74 26.55
C ALA A 252 -8.42 -6.27 26.63
N ALA A 253 -7.55 -5.82 25.73
CA ALA A 253 -6.13 -6.20 25.75
C ALA A 253 -5.42 -5.75 27.05
N GLU A 254 -5.69 -4.55 27.55
CA GLU A 254 -5.12 -4.08 28.81
C GLU A 254 -5.59 -4.93 30.01
N ARG A 255 -6.89 -5.25 30.08
CA ARG A 255 -7.49 -6.02 31.18
C ARG A 255 -7.10 -7.50 31.14
N ASP A 256 -7.20 -8.12 29.98
CA ASP A 256 -7.06 -9.57 29.81
C ASP A 256 -5.59 -9.97 29.54
N GLY A 257 -4.73 -8.98 29.25
CA GLY A 257 -3.34 -9.15 28.86
C GLY A 257 -3.16 -8.95 27.37
N TRP A 258 -2.12 -8.18 27.00
CA TRP A 258 -1.80 -7.91 25.60
C TRP A 258 -1.53 -9.23 24.87
N PRO A 259 -2.24 -9.50 23.76
CA PRO A 259 -2.25 -10.83 23.17
C PRO A 259 -0.84 -11.26 22.76
N GLY A 260 -0.39 -12.38 23.33
CA GLY A 260 0.58 -13.24 22.67
C GLY A 260 -0.14 -14.07 21.59
N ARG A 261 0.57 -14.67 20.64
CA ARG A 261 -0.06 -15.67 19.77
C ARG A 261 -0.42 -16.90 20.61
N ASP A 262 -1.66 -16.99 21.12
CA ASP A 262 -2.18 -18.14 21.90
C ASP A 262 -1.98 -19.46 21.15
N ARG A 263 -2.12 -19.40 19.82
CA ARG A 263 -1.73 -20.45 18.88
C ARG A 263 -1.28 -19.79 17.58
N GLU A 264 -0.24 -20.33 16.97
CA GLU A 264 0.13 -19.92 15.62
C GLU A 264 -0.90 -20.45 14.60
N PRO A 265 -1.45 -19.60 13.71
CA PRO A 265 -2.33 -20.06 12.65
C PRO A 265 -1.63 -21.10 11.78
N THR A 266 -2.38 -22.10 11.32
CA THR A 266 -1.88 -23.06 10.34
C THR A 266 -1.65 -22.36 9.01
N GLU A 267 -0.78 -22.93 8.16
CA GLU A 267 -0.54 -22.39 6.82
C GLU A 267 -1.82 -22.28 6.00
N THR A 268 -2.72 -23.27 6.11
CA THR A 268 -4.01 -23.27 5.41
C THR A 268 -4.92 -22.14 5.88
N GLU A 269 -4.95 -21.83 7.18
CA GLU A 269 -5.71 -20.70 7.72
C GLU A 269 -5.17 -19.36 7.18
N VAL A 270 -3.84 -19.19 7.18
CA VAL A 270 -3.19 -17.99 6.63
C VAL A 270 -3.46 -17.86 5.14
N ALA A 271 -3.20 -18.91 4.37
CA ALA A 271 -3.36 -18.90 2.91
C ALA A 271 -4.82 -18.64 2.50
N SER A 272 -5.81 -19.19 3.22
CA SER A 272 -7.23 -18.95 2.92
C SER A 272 -7.66 -17.52 3.23
N ARG A 273 -7.20 -16.96 4.36
CA ARG A 273 -7.46 -15.54 4.68
C ARG A 273 -6.76 -14.61 3.68
N ALA A 274 -5.53 -14.95 3.28
CA ALA A 274 -4.72 -14.19 2.35
C ALA A 274 -5.31 -14.17 0.93
N GLU A 275 -5.76 -15.32 0.43
CA GLU A 275 -6.48 -15.45 -0.84
C GLU A 275 -7.74 -14.57 -0.85
N ALA A 276 -8.58 -14.67 0.18
CA ALA A 276 -9.79 -13.85 0.28
C ALA A 276 -9.49 -12.34 0.37
N LEU A 277 -8.38 -11.95 1.01
CA LEU A 277 -7.95 -10.55 1.06
C LEU A 277 -7.44 -10.07 -0.30
N ALA A 278 -6.52 -10.81 -0.92
CA ALA A 278 -5.92 -10.48 -2.20
C ALA A 278 -6.98 -10.38 -3.30
N HIS A 279 -8.00 -11.26 -3.27
CA HIS A 279 -9.16 -11.18 -4.15
C HIS A 279 -9.91 -9.84 -4.03
N ARG A 280 -10.22 -9.41 -2.79
CA ARG A 280 -10.90 -8.11 -2.57
C ARG A 280 -10.04 -6.93 -3.02
N ILE A 281 -8.75 -6.96 -2.69
CA ILE A 281 -7.78 -5.94 -3.11
C ILE A 281 -7.73 -5.83 -4.63
N ALA A 282 -7.68 -6.96 -5.35
CA ALA A 282 -7.68 -6.97 -6.81
C ALA A 282 -8.90 -6.27 -7.41
N HIS A 283 -10.09 -6.48 -6.85
CA HIS A 283 -11.31 -5.78 -7.30
C HIS A 283 -11.30 -4.28 -6.94
N GLU A 284 -10.80 -3.93 -5.75
CA GLU A 284 -10.61 -2.54 -5.32
C GLU A 284 -9.66 -1.80 -6.29
N VAL A 285 -8.51 -2.42 -6.62
CA VAL A 285 -7.51 -1.87 -7.54
C VAL A 285 -8.02 -1.77 -8.97
N ILE A 286 -8.74 -2.79 -9.49
CA ILE A 286 -9.38 -2.71 -10.81
C ILE A 286 -10.32 -1.52 -10.90
N ALA A 287 -11.16 -1.30 -9.88
CA ALA A 287 -12.07 -0.16 -9.86
C ALA A 287 -11.29 1.17 -9.83
N PHE A 288 -10.32 1.27 -8.94
CA PHE A 288 -9.48 2.45 -8.78
C PHE A 288 -8.74 2.83 -10.07
N THR A 289 -7.99 1.91 -10.66
CA THR A 289 -7.19 2.18 -11.89
C THR A 289 -8.06 2.56 -13.09
N ARG A 290 -9.33 2.14 -13.14
CA ARG A 290 -10.25 2.51 -14.23
C ARG A 290 -10.90 3.87 -14.04
N GLU A 291 -11.12 4.29 -12.80
CA GLU A 291 -11.86 5.51 -12.45
C GLU A 291 -10.92 6.69 -12.17
N HIS A 292 -9.68 6.41 -11.73
CA HIS A 292 -8.70 7.42 -11.42
C HIS A 292 -7.93 7.82 -12.69
N PRO A 293 -8.06 9.08 -13.16
CA PRO A 293 -7.24 9.54 -14.27
C PRO A 293 -5.78 9.62 -13.81
N VAL A 294 -4.85 9.21 -14.69
CA VAL A 294 -3.42 9.38 -14.45
C VAL A 294 -3.13 10.88 -14.40
N GLY A 295 -2.67 11.36 -13.23
CA GLY A 295 -2.36 12.76 -12.99
C GLY A 295 -0.88 13.04 -13.19
N GLU A 296 -0.09 12.70 -12.17
CA GLU A 296 1.36 12.92 -12.17
C GLU A 296 2.10 11.75 -12.84
N VAL A 297 3.06 12.05 -13.73
CA VAL A 297 3.98 11.07 -14.32
C VAL A 297 5.41 11.55 -14.11
N THR A 298 6.21 10.74 -13.44
CA THR A 298 7.63 11.03 -13.14
C THR A 298 8.53 9.90 -13.63
N THR A 299 9.83 10.16 -13.72
CA THR A 299 10.84 9.17 -14.11
C THR A 299 11.65 8.73 -12.89
N LYS A 300 11.89 7.43 -12.76
CA LYS A 300 12.77 6.82 -11.77
C LYS A 300 14.22 6.83 -12.26
N ALA A 301 14.83 5.68 -12.57
CA ALA A 301 16.26 5.58 -12.86
C ALA A 301 16.65 6.20 -14.22
N HIS A 302 15.72 6.20 -15.19
CA HIS A 302 15.96 6.74 -16.53
C HIS A 302 14.65 7.14 -17.24
N PRO A 303 14.68 7.84 -18.40
CA PRO A 303 13.47 8.35 -19.06
C PRO A 303 12.41 7.32 -19.52
N ALA A 304 12.77 6.03 -19.58
CA ALA A 304 11.86 4.94 -19.92
C ALA A 304 11.40 4.13 -18.68
N ASP A 305 11.71 4.60 -17.48
CA ASP A 305 11.36 3.99 -16.20
C ASP A 305 10.43 4.98 -15.50
N LEU A 306 9.13 4.79 -15.74
CA LEU A 306 8.07 5.72 -15.39
C LEU A 306 7.36 5.25 -14.13
N VAL A 307 6.92 6.21 -13.32
CA VAL A 307 6.03 5.99 -12.19
C VAL A 307 4.92 7.05 -12.22
N THR A 308 3.68 6.63 -11.97
CA THR A 308 2.52 7.52 -11.88
C THR A 308 2.01 7.66 -10.45
N ASP A 309 1.14 8.63 -10.23
CA ASP A 309 0.36 8.74 -8.99
C ASP A 309 -0.47 7.47 -8.70
N VAL A 310 -0.97 6.80 -9.74
CA VAL A 310 -1.71 5.54 -9.60
C VAL A 310 -0.86 4.44 -8.97
N ASP A 311 0.42 4.28 -9.38
CA ASP A 311 1.33 3.27 -8.83
C ASP A 311 1.49 3.44 -7.30
N ARG A 312 1.78 4.68 -6.88
CA ARG A 312 1.97 5.05 -5.47
C ARG A 312 0.70 4.84 -4.64
N LEU A 313 -0.43 5.32 -5.14
CA LEU A 313 -1.73 5.22 -4.45
C LEU A 313 -2.19 3.75 -4.33
N VAL A 314 -1.99 2.93 -5.36
CA VAL A 314 -2.31 1.50 -5.32
C VAL A 314 -1.42 0.78 -4.31
N GLU A 315 -0.11 1.04 -4.30
CA GLU A 315 0.78 0.40 -3.34
C GLU A 315 0.47 0.79 -1.89
N GLN A 316 0.24 2.08 -1.62
CA GLN A 316 -0.16 2.56 -0.29
C GLN A 316 -1.45 1.88 0.18
N HIS A 317 -2.46 1.80 -0.70
CA HIS A 317 -3.72 1.11 -0.42
C HIS A 317 -3.50 -0.37 -0.09
N VAL A 318 -2.79 -1.11 -0.94
CA VAL A 318 -2.54 -2.55 -0.76
C VAL A 318 -1.75 -2.81 0.53
N ARG A 319 -0.72 -2.01 0.82
CA ARG A 319 0.07 -2.09 2.06
C ARG A 319 -0.80 -1.92 3.29
N SER A 320 -1.66 -0.90 3.28
CA SER A 320 -2.62 -0.64 4.36
C SER A 320 -3.55 -1.85 4.56
N ARG A 321 -4.19 -2.33 3.49
CA ARG A 321 -5.10 -3.48 3.53
C ARG A 321 -4.43 -4.76 4.05
N VAL A 322 -3.19 -5.02 3.62
CA VAL A 322 -2.40 -6.16 4.11
C VAL A 322 -2.06 -5.99 5.59
N ARG A 323 -1.61 -4.80 6.02
CA ARG A 323 -1.28 -4.54 7.43
C ARG A 323 -2.50 -4.70 8.34
N THR A 324 -3.67 -4.31 7.86
CA THR A 324 -4.93 -4.45 8.60
C THR A 324 -5.29 -5.91 8.90
N VAL A 325 -4.97 -6.85 8.01
CA VAL A 325 -5.33 -8.26 8.20
C VAL A 325 -4.15 -9.08 8.73
N PHE A 326 -2.92 -8.69 8.38
CA PHE A 326 -1.70 -9.41 8.65
C PHE A 326 -0.62 -8.45 9.21
N PRO A 327 -0.83 -7.91 10.41
CA PRO A 327 0.01 -6.85 10.95
C PRO A 327 1.48 -7.22 11.13
N THR A 328 1.81 -8.52 11.22
CA THR A 328 3.17 -9.01 11.42
C THR A 328 3.86 -9.51 10.13
N HIS A 329 3.17 -9.56 9.00
CA HIS A 329 3.79 -10.02 7.75
C HIS A 329 4.77 -8.97 7.22
N GLY A 330 5.81 -9.43 6.54
CA GLY A 330 6.71 -8.57 5.76
C GLY A 330 6.02 -8.14 4.47
N PHE A 331 6.49 -7.04 3.90
CA PHE A 331 5.97 -6.51 2.64
C PHE A 331 7.13 -5.95 1.81
N THR A 332 7.14 -6.23 0.52
CA THR A 332 8.08 -5.67 -0.46
C THR A 332 7.22 -5.15 -1.61
N GLY A 333 7.28 -3.86 -1.89
CA GLY A 333 6.57 -3.26 -3.02
C GLY A 333 7.55 -2.49 -3.88
N GLU A 334 7.20 -2.30 -5.15
CA GLU A 334 8.04 -1.63 -6.13
C GLU A 334 8.34 -0.16 -5.75
N GLU A 335 7.36 0.56 -5.23
CA GLU A 335 7.44 2.02 -5.03
C GLU A 335 8.04 2.42 -3.69
N TYR A 336 7.72 1.68 -2.63
CA TYR A 336 8.14 2.03 -1.27
C TYR A 336 9.11 1.01 -0.64
N GLY A 337 9.46 -0.07 -1.35
CA GLY A 337 10.52 -1.00 -0.94
C GLY A 337 10.16 -1.94 0.22
N ASP A 338 11.14 -2.26 1.06
CA ASP A 338 11.04 -3.37 2.02
C ASP A 338 10.55 -2.95 3.42
N ALA A 339 9.38 -3.44 3.81
CA ALA A 339 8.92 -3.46 5.19
C ALA A 339 9.30 -4.80 5.88
N PRO A 340 9.81 -4.75 7.12
CA PRO A 340 10.14 -5.96 7.88
C PRO A 340 8.88 -6.70 8.34
N GLY A 341 9.05 -7.99 8.65
CA GLY A 341 7.99 -8.82 9.23
C GLY A 341 8.46 -10.23 9.53
N ASP A 342 7.52 -11.14 9.78
CA ASP A 342 7.79 -12.54 10.10
C ASP A 342 8.15 -13.37 8.84
N ARG A 343 8.04 -14.70 8.93
CA ARG A 343 8.36 -15.63 7.83
C ARG A 343 7.45 -15.50 6.60
N HIS A 344 6.35 -14.75 6.68
CA HIS A 344 5.47 -14.45 5.56
C HIS A 344 5.84 -13.10 4.95
N ARG A 345 5.86 -13.04 3.62
CA ARG A 345 6.18 -11.81 2.88
C ARG A 345 5.25 -11.64 1.70
N TRP A 346 4.65 -10.46 1.61
CA TRP A 346 3.92 -10.00 0.44
C TRP A 346 4.87 -9.28 -0.52
N TYR A 347 4.73 -9.57 -1.80
CA TYR A 347 5.38 -8.90 -2.92
C TYR A 347 4.30 -8.23 -3.75
N LEU A 348 4.48 -6.96 -4.11
CA LEU A 348 3.52 -6.19 -4.88
C LEU A 348 4.20 -5.37 -5.98
N ASP A 349 3.81 -5.64 -7.22
CA ASP A 349 3.85 -4.65 -8.28
C ASP A 349 2.46 -3.98 -8.36
N PRO A 350 2.33 -2.68 -8.03
CA PRO A 350 1.04 -2.00 -8.06
C PRO A 350 0.50 -1.84 -9.49
N VAL A 351 1.38 -1.63 -10.49
CA VAL A 351 1.04 -1.47 -11.91
C VAL A 351 2.20 -1.97 -12.79
N ASP A 352 2.21 -3.27 -13.07
CA ASP A 352 3.08 -3.83 -14.10
C ASP A 352 2.65 -3.28 -15.46
N GLY A 353 3.60 -2.67 -16.16
CA GLY A 353 3.36 -1.94 -17.39
C GLY A 353 3.03 -0.45 -17.19
N THR A 354 3.60 0.23 -16.20
CA THR A 354 3.39 1.68 -15.97
C THR A 354 3.54 2.54 -17.22
N THR A 355 4.47 2.20 -18.13
CA THR A 355 4.61 2.90 -19.42
C THR A 355 3.34 2.81 -20.27
N ASN A 356 2.67 1.66 -20.27
CA ASN A 356 1.39 1.49 -20.95
C ASN A 356 0.30 2.33 -20.27
N LEU A 357 0.23 2.33 -18.93
CA LEU A 357 -0.73 3.14 -18.18
C LEU A 357 -0.57 4.64 -18.52
N ALA A 358 0.66 5.15 -18.43
CA ALA A 358 0.97 6.56 -18.71
C ALA A 358 0.63 6.98 -20.16
N ASN A 359 0.61 6.05 -21.10
CA ASN A 359 0.30 6.29 -22.51
C ASN A 359 -1.13 5.85 -22.93
N GLY A 360 -1.96 5.40 -21.98
CA GLY A 360 -3.33 4.95 -22.25
C GLY A 360 -3.42 3.65 -23.08
N VAL A 361 -2.37 2.83 -23.07
CA VAL A 361 -2.38 1.51 -23.71
C VAL A 361 -3.03 0.50 -22.76
N PRO A 362 -4.09 -0.22 -23.19
CA PRO A 362 -4.90 -1.04 -22.30
C PRO A 362 -4.28 -2.42 -22.01
N TRP A 363 -3.05 -2.42 -21.47
CA TRP A 363 -2.29 -3.62 -21.14
C TRP A 363 -1.39 -3.39 -19.92
N THR A 364 -1.98 -3.48 -18.73
CA THR A 364 -1.28 -3.37 -17.43
C THR A 364 -1.93 -4.31 -16.43
N SER A 365 -1.25 -4.60 -15.31
CA SER A 365 -1.83 -5.38 -14.22
C SER A 365 -1.24 -5.07 -12.86
N MET A 366 -1.96 -5.34 -11.78
CA MET A 366 -1.35 -5.49 -10.45
C MET A 366 -0.89 -6.93 -10.25
N SER A 367 0.31 -7.14 -9.70
CA SER A 367 0.81 -8.45 -9.24
C SER A 367 0.90 -8.46 -7.71
N LEU A 368 0.16 -9.33 -7.02
CA LEU A 368 0.22 -9.47 -5.55
C LEU A 368 0.50 -10.92 -5.16
N CYS A 369 1.65 -11.17 -4.53
CA CYS A 369 2.09 -12.52 -4.15
C CYS A 369 2.42 -12.62 -2.66
N LEU A 370 1.83 -13.58 -1.96
CA LEU A 370 2.23 -13.97 -0.62
C LEU A 370 3.17 -15.18 -0.69
N THR A 371 4.31 -15.08 0.00
CA THR A 371 5.25 -16.19 0.21
C THR A 371 5.39 -16.54 1.69
N ARG A 372 5.86 -17.75 1.97
CA ARG A 372 6.35 -18.17 3.29
C ARG A 372 7.72 -18.81 3.16
N GLY A 373 8.73 -18.22 3.79
CA GLY A 373 10.12 -18.69 3.69
C GLY A 373 10.61 -18.80 2.24
N GLY A 374 10.22 -17.85 1.39
CA GLY A 374 10.56 -17.80 -0.04
C GLY A 374 9.71 -18.68 -0.96
N ARG A 375 8.76 -19.46 -0.43
CA ARG A 375 7.85 -20.30 -1.25
C ARG A 375 6.53 -19.58 -1.51
N PRO A 376 6.03 -19.50 -2.76
CA PRO A 376 4.75 -18.87 -3.05
C PRO A 376 3.58 -19.66 -2.42
N LEU A 377 2.65 -18.94 -1.80
CA LEU A 377 1.45 -19.47 -1.16
C LEU A 377 0.16 -19.01 -1.83
N VAL A 378 0.07 -17.71 -2.13
CA VAL A 378 -1.08 -17.07 -2.79
C VAL A 378 -0.55 -16.09 -3.83
N GLY A 379 -1.18 -16.03 -4.99
CA GLY A 379 -0.82 -15.13 -6.08
C GLY A 379 -2.08 -14.62 -6.75
N VAL A 380 -2.18 -13.30 -6.93
CA VAL A 380 -3.30 -12.65 -7.62
C VAL A 380 -2.74 -11.68 -8.64
N VAL A 381 -3.21 -11.79 -9.88
CA VAL A 381 -2.94 -10.84 -10.97
C VAL A 381 -4.25 -10.18 -11.37
N ALA A 382 -4.31 -8.85 -11.27
CA ALA A 382 -5.50 -8.07 -11.54
C ALA A 382 -5.32 -7.24 -12.81
N ASP A 383 -6.16 -7.48 -13.82
CA ASP A 383 -6.16 -6.73 -15.06
C ASP A 383 -7.29 -5.68 -15.06
N PRO A 384 -6.97 -4.38 -14.92
CA PRO A 384 -7.97 -3.33 -14.87
C PRO A 384 -8.72 -3.16 -16.19
N TRP A 385 -8.09 -3.39 -17.34
CA TRP A 385 -8.71 -3.12 -18.64
C TRP A 385 -9.79 -4.15 -19.01
N ARG A 386 -9.52 -5.42 -18.75
CA ARG A 386 -10.46 -6.53 -18.97
C ARG A 386 -11.37 -6.79 -17.76
N GLY A 387 -11.06 -6.19 -16.60
CA GLY A 387 -11.75 -6.47 -15.34
C GLY A 387 -11.61 -7.94 -14.97
N GLU A 388 -10.40 -8.49 -15.12
CA GLU A 388 -10.09 -9.90 -14.90
C GLU A 388 -9.20 -10.06 -13.68
N VAL A 389 -9.53 -11.03 -12.83
CA VAL A 389 -8.71 -11.43 -11.69
C VAL A 389 -8.32 -12.88 -11.90
N LEU A 390 -7.00 -13.11 -12.02
CA LEU A 390 -6.41 -14.44 -12.01
C LEU A 390 -5.87 -14.67 -10.61
N GLU A 391 -6.22 -15.78 -9.98
CA GLU A 391 -5.80 -16.10 -8.62
C GLU A 391 -5.35 -17.55 -8.51
N ALA A 392 -4.37 -17.81 -7.64
CA ALA A 392 -3.87 -19.13 -7.35
C ALA A 392 -3.51 -19.25 -5.87
N ARG A 393 -3.71 -20.44 -5.33
CA ARG A 393 -3.22 -20.82 -4.01
C ARG A 393 -2.51 -22.16 -4.10
N SER A 394 -1.34 -22.24 -3.47
CA SER A 394 -0.47 -23.41 -3.55
C SER A 394 -1.23 -24.71 -3.19
N GLY A 395 -1.18 -25.68 -4.10
CA GLY A 395 -1.85 -26.98 -4.00
C GLY A 395 -3.37 -26.95 -4.13
N ARG A 396 -3.96 -25.85 -4.62
CA ARG A 396 -5.42 -25.66 -4.70
C ARG A 396 -5.90 -25.23 -6.09
N GLY A 397 -4.99 -25.10 -7.04
CA GLY A 397 -5.28 -24.72 -8.41
C GLY A 397 -5.31 -23.21 -8.64
N ALA A 398 -5.42 -22.85 -9.91
CA ALA A 398 -5.57 -21.48 -10.38
C ALA A 398 -6.97 -21.25 -10.95
N THR A 399 -7.49 -20.04 -10.83
CA THR A 399 -8.80 -19.62 -11.34
C THR A 399 -8.68 -18.28 -12.07
N LEU A 400 -9.58 -18.07 -13.04
CA LEU A 400 -9.87 -16.78 -13.65
C LEU A 400 -11.37 -16.57 -13.49
N ARG A 401 -11.75 -15.64 -12.61
CA ARG A 401 -13.15 -15.52 -12.14
C ARG A 401 -13.63 -16.89 -11.62
N ASP A 402 -14.80 -17.37 -12.05
CA ASP A 402 -15.35 -18.67 -11.64
C ASP A 402 -14.75 -19.88 -12.40
N ARG A 403 -13.82 -19.66 -13.33
CA ARG A 403 -13.26 -20.72 -14.20
C ARG A 403 -11.93 -21.23 -13.66
N THR A 404 -11.85 -22.51 -13.33
CA THR A 404 -10.57 -23.19 -13.06
C THR A 404 -9.68 -23.17 -14.31
N LEU A 405 -8.43 -22.75 -14.13
CA LEU A 405 -7.39 -22.80 -15.12
C LEU A 405 -6.71 -24.16 -15.06
N ARG A 406 -6.60 -24.83 -16.21
CA ARG A 406 -5.93 -26.12 -16.33
C ARG A 406 -5.36 -26.26 -17.73
N LEU A 407 -4.05 -26.43 -17.80
CA LEU A 407 -3.31 -26.81 -18.97
C LEU A 407 -3.23 -28.34 -19.01
N ASP A 408 -3.38 -28.92 -20.20
CA ASP A 408 -3.26 -30.36 -20.39
C ASP A 408 -1.84 -30.75 -20.83
N ASP A 409 -1.56 -32.05 -20.83
CA ASP A 409 -0.28 -32.59 -21.30
C ASP A 409 -0.28 -32.93 -22.79
N ALA A 410 -1.34 -32.59 -23.54
CA ALA A 410 -1.41 -32.96 -24.94
C ALA A 410 -0.44 -32.10 -25.77
N PRO A 411 0.30 -32.71 -26.74
CA PRO A 411 1.27 -32.00 -27.56
C PRO A 411 0.68 -30.74 -28.21
N ARG A 412 1.47 -29.66 -28.24
CA ARG A 412 1.11 -28.37 -28.86
C ARG A 412 2.18 -27.99 -29.87
N ALA A 413 1.78 -27.82 -31.12
CA ALA A 413 2.66 -27.31 -32.16
C ALA A 413 2.91 -25.80 -31.97
N LEU A 414 4.12 -25.34 -32.27
CA LEU A 414 4.42 -23.90 -32.28
C LEU A 414 3.77 -23.19 -33.47
N ALA A 415 3.52 -23.91 -34.57
CA ALA A 415 2.89 -23.36 -35.76
C ALA A 415 1.46 -22.85 -35.47
N GLY A 416 1.22 -21.57 -35.77
CA GLY A 416 -0.06 -20.90 -35.52
C GLY A 416 -0.31 -20.52 -34.06
N ALA A 417 0.65 -20.79 -33.16
CA ALA A 417 0.54 -20.47 -31.76
C ALA A 417 1.11 -19.08 -31.44
N VAL A 418 0.86 -18.64 -30.20
CA VAL A 418 1.32 -17.35 -29.68
C VAL A 418 2.29 -17.58 -28.52
N VAL A 419 3.44 -16.91 -28.60
CA VAL A 419 4.42 -16.80 -27.51
C VAL A 419 4.56 -15.32 -27.15
N GLY A 420 4.54 -15.02 -25.85
CA GLY A 420 4.78 -13.67 -25.33
C GLY A 420 6.24 -13.45 -24.95
N THR A 421 6.70 -12.21 -25.01
CA THR A 421 7.93 -11.76 -24.33
C THR A 421 7.82 -10.26 -24.05
N GLU A 422 8.75 -9.73 -23.27
CA GLU A 422 8.88 -8.28 -23.07
C GLU A 422 10.28 -7.79 -23.41
N LEU A 423 10.42 -6.47 -23.55
CA LEU A 423 11.73 -5.82 -23.65
C LEU A 423 12.37 -5.76 -22.25
N ASP A 424 13.70 -5.68 -22.23
CA ASP A 424 14.47 -5.36 -21.03
C ASP A 424 14.49 -3.84 -20.84
N GLY A 425 13.47 -3.34 -20.15
CA GLY A 425 13.10 -1.93 -20.15
C GLY A 425 12.77 -1.44 -21.57
N HIS A 426 13.70 -0.70 -22.18
CA HIS A 426 13.54 -0.16 -23.55
C HIS A 426 14.40 -0.89 -24.59
N ARG A 427 15.08 -1.99 -24.22
CA ARG A 427 16.05 -2.68 -25.08
C ARG A 427 15.66 -4.13 -25.34
N PRO A 428 16.06 -4.71 -26.48
CA PRO A 428 15.97 -6.16 -26.66
C PRO A 428 16.92 -6.85 -25.66
N TRP A 429 16.45 -7.90 -25.00
CA TRP A 429 17.29 -8.74 -24.15
C TRP A 429 18.28 -9.59 -24.98
N PRO A 430 19.40 -10.06 -24.40
CA PRO A 430 20.38 -10.89 -25.10
C PRO A 430 19.77 -12.16 -25.70
N GLY A 431 19.68 -12.23 -27.03
CA GLY A 431 19.15 -13.38 -27.77
C GLY A 431 17.77 -13.14 -28.39
N PHE A 432 17.15 -11.98 -28.10
CA PHE A 432 15.82 -11.63 -28.60
C PHE A 432 15.67 -11.81 -30.12
N GLY A 433 16.63 -11.32 -30.91
CA GLY A 433 16.59 -11.43 -32.38
C GLY A 433 16.61 -12.89 -32.85
N ALA A 434 17.52 -13.70 -32.30
CA ALA A 434 17.61 -15.12 -32.61
C ALA A 434 16.33 -15.89 -32.20
N PHE A 435 15.72 -15.50 -31.08
CA PHE A 435 14.46 -16.07 -30.62
C PHE A 435 13.30 -15.73 -31.56
N LEU A 436 13.19 -14.46 -31.94
CA LEU A 436 12.20 -13.99 -32.92
C LEU A 436 12.33 -14.73 -34.25
N ASP A 437 13.54 -14.83 -34.80
CA ASP A 437 13.79 -15.53 -36.06
C ASP A 437 13.44 -17.02 -35.96
N ALA A 438 13.80 -17.68 -34.85
CA ALA A 438 13.53 -19.09 -34.63
C ALA A 438 12.03 -19.40 -34.48
N LEU A 439 11.26 -18.52 -33.83
CA LEU A 439 9.80 -18.63 -33.76
C LEU A 439 9.15 -18.35 -35.12
N ALA A 440 9.61 -17.32 -35.84
CA ALA A 440 9.11 -16.97 -37.17
C ALA A 440 9.31 -18.12 -38.17
N ALA A 441 10.47 -18.77 -38.17
CA ALA A 441 10.75 -19.95 -38.99
C ALA A 441 9.79 -21.13 -38.72
N ARG A 442 9.15 -21.16 -37.55
CA ARG A 442 8.17 -22.17 -37.14
C ARG A 442 6.73 -21.73 -37.32
N SER A 443 6.50 -20.58 -37.96
CA SER A 443 5.17 -19.95 -38.05
C SER A 443 4.53 -19.71 -36.66
N CYS A 444 5.36 -19.51 -35.64
CA CYS A 444 4.95 -19.14 -34.30
C CYS A 444 5.01 -17.62 -34.16
N THR A 445 3.95 -17.02 -33.61
CA THR A 445 3.85 -15.57 -33.54
C THR A 445 4.31 -15.04 -32.18
N LEU A 446 5.26 -14.11 -32.18
CA LEU A 446 5.71 -13.42 -30.97
C LEU A 446 4.83 -12.19 -30.66
N ARG A 447 4.60 -11.93 -29.37
CA ARG A 447 3.92 -10.73 -28.85
C ARG A 447 4.80 -10.02 -27.84
N ILE A 448 4.82 -8.69 -27.91
CA ILE A 448 5.42 -7.77 -26.93
C ILE A 448 4.33 -6.78 -26.59
N GLN A 449 3.86 -6.78 -25.35
CA GLN A 449 2.63 -6.08 -24.98
C GLN A 449 2.86 -5.04 -23.89
N GLY A 450 3.98 -5.12 -23.16
CA GLY A 450 4.42 -4.12 -22.19
C GLY A 450 4.03 -4.39 -20.75
N SER A 451 3.70 -5.64 -20.40
CA SER A 451 3.48 -6.07 -19.00
C SER A 451 3.99 -7.50 -18.84
N GLY A 452 5.08 -7.65 -18.08
CA GLY A 452 5.75 -8.93 -17.85
C GLY A 452 4.87 -9.91 -17.10
N THR A 453 4.18 -9.44 -16.06
CA THR A 453 3.19 -10.18 -15.28
C THR A 453 2.11 -10.76 -16.17
N LEU A 454 1.47 -9.95 -17.04
CA LEU A 454 0.43 -10.44 -17.95
C LEU A 454 1.03 -11.41 -18.96
N THR A 455 2.20 -11.13 -19.53
CA THR A 455 2.86 -12.03 -20.49
C THR A 455 3.02 -13.44 -19.92
N ILE A 456 3.38 -13.57 -18.64
CA ILE A 456 3.46 -14.88 -17.95
C ILE A 456 2.06 -15.42 -17.59
N ALA A 457 1.19 -14.60 -17.00
CA ALA A 457 -0.12 -15.03 -16.53
C ALA A 457 -1.06 -15.51 -17.66
N GLN A 458 -0.93 -14.96 -18.87
CA GLN A 458 -1.73 -15.38 -20.02
C GLN A 458 -1.46 -16.83 -20.46
N VAL A 459 -0.28 -17.38 -20.15
CA VAL A 459 0.03 -18.79 -20.41
C VAL A 459 -0.79 -19.67 -19.48
N ALA A 460 -0.87 -19.35 -18.19
CA ALA A 460 -1.74 -20.03 -17.24
C ALA A 460 -3.22 -19.95 -17.66
N ALA A 461 -3.64 -18.82 -18.23
CA ALA A 461 -5.00 -18.63 -18.75
C ALA A 461 -5.30 -19.43 -20.04
N GLY A 462 -4.28 -20.03 -20.68
CA GLY A 462 -4.37 -20.77 -21.93
C GLY A 462 -4.50 -19.90 -23.18
N ARG A 463 -4.15 -18.60 -23.10
CA ARG A 463 -4.23 -17.65 -24.23
C ARG A 463 -2.96 -17.61 -25.09
N GLY A 464 -1.88 -18.21 -24.60
CA GLY A 464 -0.63 -18.45 -25.32
C GLY A 464 -0.04 -19.80 -24.91
N ILE A 465 0.93 -20.30 -25.68
CA ILE A 465 1.59 -21.58 -25.40
C ILE A 465 2.93 -21.40 -24.66
N GLY A 466 3.43 -20.17 -24.55
CA GLY A 466 4.60 -19.83 -23.75
C GLY A 466 4.83 -18.33 -23.62
N GLY A 467 5.71 -17.97 -22.69
CA GLY A 467 6.05 -16.58 -22.38
C GLY A 467 7.41 -16.48 -21.70
N CYS A 468 8.26 -15.52 -22.05
CA CYS A 468 9.55 -15.33 -21.40
C CYS A 468 9.87 -13.87 -21.10
N VAL A 469 10.61 -13.65 -20.01
CA VAL A 469 11.11 -12.33 -19.59
C VAL A 469 12.60 -12.42 -19.23
N SER A 470 13.30 -11.28 -19.26
CA SER A 470 14.75 -11.19 -19.13
C SER A 470 15.29 -11.37 -17.70
N ALA A 471 14.46 -11.08 -16.70
CA ALA A 471 14.82 -11.17 -15.30
C ALA A 471 13.59 -11.52 -14.46
N PHE A 472 13.68 -12.58 -13.65
CA PHE A 472 12.67 -12.88 -12.66
C PHE A 472 12.79 -11.93 -11.46
N ASP A 473 11.67 -11.31 -11.10
CA ASP A 473 11.46 -10.59 -9.84
C ASP A 473 10.19 -11.12 -9.16
N PRO A 474 10.22 -11.53 -7.88
CA PRO A 474 9.02 -11.88 -7.12
C PRO A 474 7.94 -10.77 -7.07
N ILE A 475 8.34 -9.50 -7.17
CA ILE A 475 7.45 -8.32 -7.24
C ILE A 475 6.53 -8.44 -8.46
N ASP A 476 7.10 -8.38 -9.66
CA ASP A 476 6.30 -8.41 -10.90
C ASP A 476 5.78 -9.81 -11.22
N HIS A 477 6.57 -10.85 -10.97
CA HIS A 477 6.33 -12.17 -11.57
C HIS A 477 5.87 -13.24 -10.57
N GLY A 478 6.00 -13.01 -9.25
CA GLY A 478 5.72 -14.03 -8.24
C GLY A 478 4.30 -14.60 -8.31
N ALA A 479 3.31 -13.73 -8.50
CA ALA A 479 1.91 -14.14 -8.64
C ALA A 479 1.68 -14.93 -9.93
N ALA A 480 2.22 -14.46 -11.05
CA ALA A 480 2.09 -15.08 -12.37
C ALA A 480 2.79 -16.46 -12.44
N VAL A 481 3.95 -16.62 -11.80
CA VAL A 481 4.65 -17.90 -11.70
C VAL A 481 3.84 -18.92 -10.91
N LEU A 482 3.25 -18.52 -9.78
CA LEU A 482 2.36 -19.42 -9.02
C LEU A 482 1.13 -19.82 -9.84
N LEU A 483 0.54 -18.88 -10.58
CA LEU A 483 -0.57 -19.17 -11.51
C LEU A 483 -0.20 -20.24 -12.54
N VAL A 484 1.00 -20.15 -13.13
CA VAL A 484 1.48 -21.15 -14.10
C VAL A 484 1.61 -22.53 -13.46
N HIS A 485 2.25 -22.63 -12.30
CA HIS A 485 2.39 -23.91 -11.58
C HIS A 485 1.02 -24.52 -11.25
N GLU A 486 0.12 -23.74 -10.68
CA GLU A 486 -1.21 -24.22 -10.25
C GLU A 486 -2.16 -24.49 -11.42
N ALA A 487 -1.92 -23.89 -12.59
CA ALA A 487 -2.61 -24.24 -13.84
C ALA A 487 -2.02 -25.51 -14.49
N GLY A 488 -0.92 -26.06 -14.00
CA GLY A 488 -0.23 -27.22 -14.56
C GLY A 488 0.75 -26.88 -15.69
N GLY A 489 1.16 -25.62 -15.83
CA GLY A 489 2.21 -25.21 -16.76
C GLY A 489 3.61 -25.50 -16.23
N VAL A 490 4.61 -25.32 -17.10
CA VAL A 490 6.02 -25.57 -16.78
C VAL A 490 6.77 -24.24 -16.70
N VAL A 491 7.54 -24.04 -15.63
CA VAL A 491 8.44 -22.90 -15.44
C VAL A 491 9.87 -23.39 -15.65
N LEU A 492 10.61 -22.75 -16.56
CA LEU A 492 11.89 -23.20 -17.10
C LEU A 492 12.97 -22.13 -16.92
N THR A 493 14.11 -22.52 -16.36
CA THR A 493 15.37 -21.76 -16.40
C THR A 493 16.26 -22.28 -17.52
N ARG A 494 17.49 -21.78 -17.66
CA ARG A 494 18.45 -22.31 -18.64
C ARG A 494 18.79 -23.78 -18.38
N GLU A 495 18.78 -24.18 -17.11
CA GLU A 495 19.14 -25.52 -16.64
C GLU A 495 17.98 -26.53 -16.77
N GLY A 496 16.75 -26.06 -16.96
CA GLY A 496 15.56 -26.89 -17.11
C GLY A 496 14.42 -26.44 -16.20
N PRO A 497 13.45 -27.33 -15.91
CA PRO A 497 12.28 -27.00 -15.11
C PRO A 497 12.65 -26.77 -13.64
N VAL A 498 11.94 -25.84 -12.99
CA VAL A 498 12.10 -25.54 -11.57
C VAL A 498 10.76 -25.60 -10.83
N ASP A 499 10.78 -26.12 -9.61
CA ASP A 499 9.64 -26.08 -8.70
C ASP A 499 9.65 -24.74 -7.93
N GLY A 500 8.58 -23.96 -8.04
CA GLY A 500 8.47 -22.65 -7.41
C GLY A 500 9.10 -21.52 -8.23
N PHE A 501 9.86 -20.65 -7.57
CA PHE A 501 10.42 -19.45 -8.20
C PHE A 501 11.72 -19.73 -8.97
N PRO A 502 11.90 -19.14 -10.16
CA PRO A 502 13.22 -19.03 -10.79
C PRO A 502 14.22 -18.27 -9.89
N PRO A 503 15.53 -18.40 -10.15
CA PRO A 503 16.53 -17.53 -9.51
C PRO A 503 16.25 -16.05 -9.82
N ALA A 504 16.27 -15.20 -8.79
CA ALA A 504 16.03 -13.76 -8.96
C ALA A 504 17.09 -13.12 -9.86
N GLY A 505 16.65 -12.24 -10.76
CA GLY A 505 17.50 -11.56 -11.75
C GLY A 505 17.89 -12.41 -12.96
N GLU A 506 17.46 -13.68 -13.03
CA GLU A 506 17.73 -14.54 -14.18
C GLU A 506 16.55 -14.62 -15.14
N PRO A 507 16.79 -14.77 -16.46
CA PRO A 507 15.72 -14.93 -17.42
C PRO A 507 15.04 -16.28 -17.23
N PHE A 508 13.73 -16.32 -17.47
CA PHE A 508 12.96 -17.55 -17.41
C PHE A 508 11.91 -17.61 -18.52
N LEU A 509 11.46 -18.82 -18.82
CA LEU A 509 10.41 -19.13 -19.78
C LEU A 509 9.32 -19.92 -19.05
N VAL A 510 8.06 -19.61 -19.32
CA VAL A 510 6.92 -20.47 -18.97
C VAL A 510 6.32 -21.05 -20.24
N ALA A 511 5.78 -22.27 -20.14
CA ALA A 511 5.22 -22.96 -21.29
C ALA A 511 4.04 -23.85 -20.91
N HIS A 512 3.15 -24.07 -21.88
CA HIS A 512 2.22 -25.19 -21.87
C HIS A 512 3.02 -26.51 -21.89
N PRO A 513 2.67 -27.55 -21.11
CA PRO A 513 3.45 -28.78 -21.02
C PRO A 513 3.74 -29.42 -22.38
N GLY A 514 2.71 -29.53 -23.23
CA GLY A 514 2.84 -30.05 -24.59
C GLY A 514 3.74 -29.28 -25.57
N ALA A 515 4.28 -28.11 -25.20
CA ALA A 515 5.24 -27.33 -26.01
C ALA A 515 6.54 -27.02 -25.25
N ALA A 516 6.68 -27.46 -24.00
CA ALA A 516 7.76 -27.05 -23.10
C ALA A 516 9.15 -27.38 -23.65
N ASP A 517 9.36 -28.62 -24.11
CA ASP A 517 10.67 -29.08 -24.59
C ASP A 517 11.12 -28.31 -25.85
N GLU A 518 10.22 -28.12 -26.83
CA GLU A 518 10.56 -27.41 -28.06
C GLU A 518 10.82 -25.92 -27.79
N LEU A 519 9.96 -25.26 -26.99
CA LEU A 519 10.15 -23.86 -26.64
C LEU A 519 11.42 -23.63 -25.82
N HIS A 520 11.72 -24.52 -24.87
CA HIS A 520 12.94 -24.46 -24.08
C HIS A 520 14.18 -24.57 -24.94
N ALA A 521 14.22 -25.51 -25.88
CA ALA A 521 15.32 -25.67 -26.82
C ALA A 521 15.52 -24.43 -27.72
N VAL A 522 14.42 -23.84 -28.22
CA VAL A 522 14.46 -22.62 -29.03
C VAL A 522 14.97 -21.43 -28.22
N TRP A 523 14.46 -21.25 -27.01
CA TRP A 523 14.81 -20.13 -26.13
C TRP A 523 16.26 -20.21 -25.63
N THR A 524 16.70 -21.38 -25.15
CA THR A 524 18.08 -21.58 -24.69
C THR A 524 19.10 -21.44 -25.82
N ALA A 525 18.79 -21.94 -27.03
CA ALA A 525 19.64 -21.72 -28.19
C ALA A 525 19.77 -20.24 -28.56
N ALA A 526 18.68 -19.47 -28.43
CA ALA A 526 18.70 -18.03 -28.67
C ALA A 526 19.54 -17.27 -27.63
N LEU A 527 19.43 -17.64 -26.35
CA LEU A 527 20.27 -17.06 -25.28
C LEU A 527 21.76 -17.37 -25.47
N ALA A 528 22.10 -18.55 -26.00
CA ALA A 528 23.49 -18.96 -26.23
C ALA A 528 24.13 -18.34 -27.49
N ALA A 529 23.34 -17.70 -28.35
CA ALA A 529 23.81 -17.09 -29.60
C ALA A 529 24.46 -15.71 -29.43
N VAL A 530 24.58 -15.21 -28.19
CA VAL A 530 25.06 -13.86 -27.85
C VAL A 530 26.40 -13.87 -27.13
#